data_AF-A0A924DTV6-F1
#
_entry.id   AF-A0A924DTV6-F1
#
_cell.length_a   1.000
_cell.length_b   1.000
_cell.length_c   1.000
_cell.angle_alpha   90.00
_cell.angle_beta   90.00
_cell.angle_gamma   90.00
#
_symmetry.space_group_name_H-M   'P 1'
#
loop_
_entity.id
_entity.type
_entity.pdbx_description
1 polymer ?
#
loop_
_entity_poly.entity_id
_entity_poly.type
_entity_poly.pdbx_seq_one_letter_code
_entity_poly.pdbx_strand_id
1 'polypeptide(L)'
;MKLLLVLFTISILPVLAVAGPEDHMNESCYTATTKTPSSVPSTFCLDSAQLVSQNTYLMTSGTYSNVPGSLIVKSIMYVTEDKVKFEAEATIVNVWNSGCGDGELAVLTIKGTSEIGQSEEINPKELNFSVSYSSTNDTCHSHPQLEAFNYILSK
;
A
#
# COMPACT_ATOMS: atom_id res chain seq x y z
N MET A 1 37.60 68.37 -8.54
CA MET A 1 37.41 66.92 -8.30
C MET A 1 36.60 66.75 -7.03
N LYS A 2 35.31 66.40 -7.13
CA LYS A 2 34.45 66.09 -5.99
C LYS A 2 33.95 64.66 -6.13
N LEU A 3 34.22 63.88 -5.09
CA LEU A 3 34.04 62.45 -4.94
C LEU A 3 32.54 62.11 -4.90
N LEU A 4 32.06 61.24 -5.79
CA LEU A 4 30.68 60.74 -5.78
C LEU A 4 30.63 59.49 -4.91
N LEU A 5 29.95 59.57 -3.77
CA LEU A 5 29.79 58.47 -2.81
C LEU A 5 28.42 57.82 -3.08
N VAL A 6 28.44 56.62 -3.66
CA VAL A 6 27.25 55.81 -3.95
C VAL A 6 26.90 55.04 -2.67
N LEU A 7 25.81 55.43 -2.01
CA LEU A 7 25.24 54.70 -0.88
C LEU A 7 24.41 53.52 -1.41
N PHE A 8 24.88 52.29 -1.15
CA PHE A 8 24.10 51.06 -1.33
C PHE A 8 23.24 50.85 -0.07
N THR A 9 21.95 51.15 -0.16
CA THR A 9 20.97 50.77 0.88
C THR A 9 20.55 49.31 0.65
N ILE A 10 21.09 48.42 1.47
CA ILE A 10 20.71 47.00 1.54
C ILE A 10 19.35 46.92 2.25
N SER A 11 18.31 46.58 1.49
CA SER A 11 16.97 46.34 2.01
C SER A 11 16.89 44.88 2.50
N ILE A 12 16.87 44.69 3.81
CA ILE A 12 16.74 43.37 4.46
C ILE A 12 15.23 43.06 4.53
N LEU A 13 14.73 42.23 3.60
CA LEU A 13 13.38 41.69 3.73
C LEU A 13 13.35 40.61 4.83
N PRO A 14 12.40 40.65 5.78
CA PRO A 14 12.16 39.54 6.67
C PRO A 14 11.52 38.40 5.86
N VAL A 15 12.26 37.30 5.69
CA VAL A 15 11.69 36.04 5.20
C VAL A 15 10.75 35.56 6.29
N LEU A 16 9.45 35.79 6.11
CA LEU A 16 8.40 35.10 6.86
C LEU A 16 8.52 33.62 6.46
N ALA A 17 9.26 32.85 7.25
CA ALA A 17 9.23 31.40 7.20
C ALA A 17 7.82 30.97 7.62
N VAL A 18 6.93 30.86 6.65
CA VAL A 18 5.67 30.14 6.80
C VAL A 18 6.07 28.68 6.88
N ALA A 19 6.22 28.16 8.11
CA ALA A 19 6.11 26.73 8.35
C ALA A 19 4.72 26.34 7.83
N GLY A 20 4.69 25.61 6.71
CA GLY A 20 3.44 25.09 6.16
C GLY A 20 2.73 24.22 7.19
N PRO A 21 1.41 24.02 7.04
CA PRO A 21 0.67 23.11 7.92
C PRO A 21 1.39 21.77 7.90
N GLU A 22 1.65 21.21 9.09
CA GLU A 22 2.09 19.83 9.19
C GLU A 22 1.01 18.99 8.49
N ASP A 23 1.34 18.46 7.31
CA ASP A 23 0.48 17.51 6.62
C ASP A 23 0.30 16.35 7.59
N HIS A 24 -0.83 16.34 8.29
CA HIS A 24 -1.30 15.19 9.04
C HIS A 24 -1.58 14.11 8.02
N MET A 25 -0.53 13.37 7.66
CA MET A 25 -0.61 12.26 6.71
C MET A 25 -1.60 11.26 7.30
N ASN A 26 -2.73 11.10 6.61
CA ASN A 26 -3.79 10.19 7.02
C ASN A 26 -3.45 8.75 6.59
N GLU A 27 -2.18 8.38 6.76
CA GLU A 27 -1.62 7.10 6.34
C GLU A 27 -2.19 5.99 7.22
N SER A 28 -2.63 4.91 6.59
CA SER A 28 -3.14 3.72 7.26
C SER A 28 -2.13 2.61 7.11
N CYS A 29 -1.44 2.29 8.22
CA CYS A 29 -0.42 1.26 8.27
C CYS A 29 -0.94 -0.01 8.93
N TYR A 30 -0.73 -1.15 8.29
CA TYR A 30 -1.13 -2.48 8.72
C TYR A 30 0.10 -3.28 9.09
N THR A 31 0.20 -3.73 10.34
CA THR A 31 1.37 -4.50 10.83
C THR A 31 1.00 -5.96 11.05
N ALA A 32 1.88 -6.87 10.63
CA ALA A 32 1.70 -8.31 10.80
C ALA A 32 1.57 -8.70 12.27
N THR A 33 0.63 -9.59 12.59
CA THR A 33 0.42 -10.08 13.96
C THR A 33 1.48 -11.09 14.41
N THR A 34 2.21 -11.68 13.46
CA THR A 34 3.30 -12.63 13.68
C THR A 34 4.52 -12.22 12.86
N LYS A 35 5.68 -12.79 13.20
CA LYS A 35 6.92 -12.53 12.48
C LYS A 35 6.80 -13.06 11.04
N THR A 36 7.05 -12.20 10.06
CA THR A 36 7.08 -12.56 8.65
C THR A 36 8.48 -13.02 8.21
N PRO A 37 8.60 -13.82 7.13
CA PRO A 37 9.85 -14.05 6.43
C PRO A 37 10.44 -12.72 5.93
N SER A 38 11.76 -12.67 5.73
CA SER A 38 12.45 -11.43 5.30
C SER A 38 12.01 -10.94 3.91
N SER A 39 11.48 -11.82 3.07
CA SER A 39 10.93 -11.49 1.75
C SER A 39 9.53 -10.86 1.80
N VAL A 40 8.83 -10.96 2.94
CA VAL A 40 7.47 -10.45 3.12
C VAL A 40 7.49 -9.22 4.05
N PRO A 41 7.01 -8.03 3.59
CA PRO A 41 6.96 -6.83 4.42
C PRO A 41 6.21 -7.07 5.73
N SER A 42 6.79 -6.65 6.85
CA SER A 42 6.13 -6.74 8.16
C SER A 42 5.02 -5.72 8.35
N THR A 43 5.02 -4.67 7.54
CA THR A 43 4.07 -3.56 7.59
C THR A 43 3.69 -3.15 6.18
N PHE A 44 2.41 -2.82 5.97
CA PHE A 44 1.87 -2.27 4.72
C PHE A 44 1.22 -0.91 4.99
N CYS A 45 1.65 0.14 4.33
CA CYS A 45 1.07 1.48 4.49
C CYS A 45 0.45 1.99 3.19
N LEU A 46 -0.67 2.70 3.28
CA LEU A 46 -1.30 3.41 2.17
C LEU A 46 -2.08 4.64 2.66
N ASP A 47 -2.25 5.62 1.78
CA ASP A 47 -3.02 6.83 2.04
C ASP A 47 -4.45 6.75 1.47
N SER A 48 -4.63 6.06 0.34
CA SER A 48 -5.93 5.90 -0.30
C SER A 48 -6.08 4.58 -1.03
N ALA A 49 -7.34 4.14 -1.16
CA ALA A 49 -7.72 2.96 -1.92
C ALA A 49 -8.99 3.25 -2.72
N GLN A 50 -9.11 2.71 -3.93
CA GLN A 50 -10.27 2.93 -4.78
C GLN A 50 -10.48 1.72 -5.71
N LEU A 51 -11.74 1.27 -5.88
CA LEU A 51 -12.07 0.38 -6.99
C LEU A 51 -12.10 1.17 -8.29
N VAL A 52 -11.54 0.61 -9.36
CA VAL A 52 -11.51 1.23 -10.69
C VAL A 52 -11.84 0.23 -11.78
N SER A 53 -12.03 0.75 -12.99
CA SER A 53 -12.24 -0.05 -14.20
C SER A 53 -13.42 -1.00 -14.06
N GLN A 54 -14.55 -0.51 -13.54
CA GLN A 54 -15.75 -1.32 -13.27
C GLN A 54 -15.48 -2.43 -12.25
N ASN A 55 -14.74 -2.11 -11.19
CA ASN A 55 -14.38 -3.00 -10.08
C ASN A 55 -13.44 -4.17 -10.45
N THR A 56 -12.64 -4.07 -11.53
CA THR A 56 -11.67 -5.13 -11.86
C THR A 56 -10.34 -4.97 -11.12
N TYR A 57 -10.05 -3.75 -10.64
CA TYR A 57 -8.83 -3.44 -9.91
C TYR A 57 -9.13 -2.65 -8.65
N LEU A 58 -8.34 -2.91 -7.61
CA LEU A 58 -8.18 -2.04 -6.45
C LEU A 58 -6.91 -1.22 -6.67
N MET A 59 -7.06 0.07 -6.90
CA MET A 59 -5.94 1.02 -6.90
C MET A 59 -5.62 1.42 -5.47
N THR A 60 -4.33 1.45 -5.15
CA THR A 60 -3.85 1.99 -3.88
C THR A 60 -2.82 3.07 -4.16
N SER A 61 -2.75 4.07 -3.30
CA SER A 61 -1.74 5.11 -3.41
C SER A 61 -1.29 5.58 -2.03
N GLY A 62 -0.09 6.15 -1.98
CA GLY A 62 0.42 6.82 -0.80
C GLY A 62 1.86 7.26 -0.98
N THR A 63 2.27 8.26 -0.22
CA THR A 63 3.60 8.89 -0.34
C THR A 63 4.72 7.92 0.02
N TYR A 64 4.49 7.08 1.03
CA TYR A 64 5.41 6.03 1.50
C TYR A 64 4.80 4.63 1.34
N SER A 65 3.83 4.49 0.41
CA SER A 65 3.15 3.22 0.19
C SER A 65 4.12 2.15 -0.28
N ASN A 66 4.10 1.02 0.41
CA ASN A 66 4.73 -0.23 -0.01
C ASN A 66 3.69 -1.29 -0.38
N VAL A 67 2.43 -0.90 -0.50
CA VAL A 67 1.36 -1.71 -1.07
C VAL A 67 1.45 -1.61 -2.61
N PRO A 68 1.27 -2.71 -3.36
CA PRO A 68 1.17 -2.65 -4.81
C PRO A 68 0.12 -1.63 -5.25
N GLY A 69 0.50 -0.69 -6.11
CA GLY A 69 -0.40 0.40 -6.53
C GLY A 69 -1.65 -0.07 -7.29
N SER A 70 -1.69 -1.33 -7.73
CA SER A 70 -2.86 -1.97 -8.32
C SER A 70 -2.91 -3.44 -7.91
N LEU A 71 -4.08 -3.90 -7.47
CA LEU A 71 -4.38 -5.29 -7.16
C LEU A 71 -5.55 -5.77 -8.03
N ILE A 72 -5.54 -7.03 -8.45
CA ILE A 72 -6.62 -7.61 -9.28
C ILE A 72 -7.76 -8.04 -8.37
N VAL A 73 -8.97 -7.55 -8.62
CA VAL A 73 -10.17 -7.98 -7.90
C VAL A 73 -10.52 -9.40 -8.34
N LYS A 74 -10.47 -10.34 -7.39
CA LYS A 74 -10.79 -11.76 -7.58
C LYS A 74 -12.26 -12.06 -7.38
N SER A 75 -12.90 -11.35 -6.46
CA SER A 75 -14.31 -11.54 -6.18
C SER A 75 -14.99 -10.25 -5.74
N ILE A 76 -16.28 -10.14 -6.08
CA ILE A 76 -17.19 -9.08 -5.69
C ILE A 76 -18.48 -9.75 -5.23
N MET A 77 -19.01 -9.31 -4.09
CA MET A 77 -20.29 -9.74 -3.55
C MET A 77 -21.15 -8.52 -3.24
N TYR A 78 -22.30 -8.45 -3.89
CA TYR A 78 -23.30 -7.41 -3.61
C TYR A 78 -23.95 -7.68 -2.26
N VAL A 79 -23.88 -6.69 -1.38
CA VAL A 79 -24.56 -6.67 -0.08
C VAL A 79 -25.90 -5.94 -0.24
N THR A 80 -25.90 -4.83 -0.96
CA THR A 80 -27.08 -4.08 -1.40
C THR A 80 -26.85 -3.60 -2.84
N GLU A 81 -27.83 -2.88 -3.43
CA GLU A 81 -27.69 -2.28 -4.76
C GLU A 81 -26.49 -1.31 -4.83
N ASP A 82 -26.22 -0.61 -3.72
CA ASP A 82 -25.17 0.42 -3.64
C ASP A 82 -23.93 -0.02 -2.85
N LYS A 83 -23.83 -1.29 -2.41
CA LYS A 83 -22.75 -1.73 -1.52
C LYS A 83 -22.20 -3.09 -1.89
N VAL A 84 -20.89 -3.17 -2.05
CA VAL A 84 -20.18 -4.41 -2.38
C VAL A 84 -19.07 -4.73 -1.41
N LYS A 85 -18.90 -6.01 -1.12
CA LYS A 85 -17.66 -6.55 -0.57
C LYS A 85 -16.76 -6.99 -1.72
N PHE A 86 -15.47 -6.74 -1.59
CA PHE A 86 -14.49 -7.16 -2.59
C PHE A 86 -13.32 -7.91 -1.95
N GLU A 87 -12.64 -8.68 -2.78
CA GLU A 87 -11.35 -9.29 -2.47
C GLU A 87 -10.42 -9.04 -3.65
N ALA A 88 -9.29 -8.38 -3.39
CA ALA A 88 -8.28 -8.08 -4.39
C ALA A 88 -6.93 -8.69 -4.01
N GLU A 89 -6.16 -9.11 -5.01
CA GLU A 89 -4.90 -9.80 -4.83
C GLU A 89 -3.76 -9.18 -5.65
N ALA A 90 -2.56 -9.22 -5.08
CA ALA A 90 -1.33 -8.95 -5.79
C ALA A 90 -0.21 -9.89 -5.31
N THR A 91 0.56 -10.41 -6.26
CA THR A 91 1.77 -11.17 -5.96
C THR A 91 2.89 -10.19 -5.56
N ILE A 92 3.39 -10.33 -4.34
CA ILE A 92 4.44 -9.45 -3.77
C ILE A 92 5.82 -10.13 -3.74
N VAL A 93 5.85 -11.47 -3.77
CA VAL A 93 7.06 -12.28 -3.95
C VAL A 93 6.73 -13.38 -4.95
N ASN A 94 7.59 -13.56 -5.96
CA ASN A 94 7.50 -14.67 -6.91
C ASN A 94 8.90 -15.13 -7.32
N VAL A 95 9.48 -16.00 -6.52
CA VAL A 95 10.77 -16.63 -6.78
C VAL A 95 10.49 -18.12 -6.91
N TRP A 96 10.30 -18.64 -8.11
CA TRP A 96 10.04 -20.07 -8.30
C TRP A 96 11.02 -20.66 -9.29
N ASN A 97 12.05 -21.35 -8.78
CA ASN A 97 13.06 -21.96 -9.64
C ASN A 97 12.51 -23.23 -10.29
N SER A 98 12.41 -23.25 -11.62
CA SER A 98 11.93 -24.41 -12.39
C SER A 98 12.96 -25.55 -12.49
N GLY A 99 14.21 -25.33 -12.06
CA GLY A 99 15.32 -26.29 -12.16
C GLY A 99 15.65 -27.06 -10.88
N CYS A 100 14.65 -27.35 -10.03
CA CYS A 100 14.79 -28.01 -8.73
C CYS A 100 15.66 -27.21 -7.75
N GLY A 101 15.02 -26.28 -7.03
CA GLY A 101 15.67 -25.49 -5.99
C GLY A 101 14.65 -24.78 -5.12
N ASP A 102 15.05 -23.65 -4.54
CA ASP A 102 14.17 -22.88 -3.67
C ASP A 102 13.00 -22.24 -4.45
N GLY A 103 11.85 -22.21 -3.79
CA GLY A 103 10.63 -21.59 -4.25
C GLY A 103 10.00 -20.78 -3.13
N GLU A 104 9.66 -19.52 -3.39
CA GLU A 104 8.90 -18.63 -2.53
C GLU A 104 7.82 -17.92 -3.36
N LEU A 105 6.60 -17.93 -2.86
CA LEU A 105 5.47 -17.18 -3.41
C LEU A 105 4.73 -16.51 -2.26
N ALA A 106 4.50 -15.21 -2.38
CA ALA A 106 3.68 -14.45 -1.45
C ALA A 106 2.61 -13.68 -2.21
N VAL A 107 1.35 -13.86 -1.80
CA VAL A 107 0.19 -13.18 -2.37
C VAL A 107 -0.44 -12.33 -1.27
N LEU A 108 -0.42 -11.01 -1.47
CA LEU A 108 -1.17 -10.07 -0.66
C LEU A 108 -2.64 -10.11 -1.10
N THR A 109 -3.53 -10.28 -0.13
CA THR A 109 -4.97 -10.17 -0.29
C THR A 109 -5.47 -8.98 0.53
N ILE A 110 -6.21 -8.09 -0.11
CA ILE A 110 -6.90 -6.97 0.53
C ILE A 110 -8.40 -7.19 0.38
N LYS A 111 -9.12 -7.18 1.50
CA LYS A 111 -10.59 -7.27 1.53
C LYS A 111 -11.17 -5.99 2.10
N GLY A 112 -12.30 -5.57 1.58
CA GLY A 112 -12.97 -4.36 2.04
C GLY A 112 -14.41 -4.29 1.59
N THR A 113 -15.01 -3.14 1.86
CA THR A 113 -16.36 -2.80 1.42
C THR A 113 -16.29 -1.46 0.68
N SER A 114 -16.99 -1.36 -0.45
CA SER A 114 -17.12 -0.13 -1.23
C SER A 114 -18.59 0.20 -1.44
N GLU A 115 -18.90 1.49 -1.48
CA GLU A 115 -20.17 1.99 -1.98
C GLU A 115 -20.04 2.18 -3.50
N ILE A 116 -21.10 1.86 -4.25
CA ILE A 116 -21.16 2.00 -5.71
C ILE A 116 -21.84 3.34 -6.05
N GLY A 117 -21.27 4.10 -6.98
CA GLY A 117 -21.96 5.22 -7.66
C GLY A 117 -21.56 6.63 -7.21
N GLN A 118 -20.98 6.80 -6.02
CA GLN A 118 -20.25 8.01 -5.65
C GLN A 118 -18.82 7.59 -5.34
N SER A 119 -17.83 8.29 -5.94
CA SER A 119 -16.38 8.08 -5.82
C SER A 119 -16.04 6.75 -5.15
N GLU A 120 -15.71 5.71 -5.93
CA GLU A 120 -15.35 4.33 -5.50
C GLU A 120 -14.14 4.27 -4.53
N GLU A 121 -13.81 5.39 -3.88
CA GLU A 121 -12.91 5.60 -2.77
C GLU A 121 -13.36 4.78 -1.56
N ILE A 122 -12.42 4.02 -1.03
CA ILE A 122 -12.57 3.13 0.10
C ILE A 122 -11.78 3.72 1.25
N ASN A 123 -12.41 3.81 2.43
CA ASN A 123 -11.71 4.20 3.65
C ASN A 123 -10.57 3.19 3.92
N PRO A 124 -9.29 3.62 3.84
CA PRO A 124 -8.16 2.70 3.97
C PRO A 124 -8.10 2.02 5.33
N LYS A 125 -8.70 2.60 6.38
CA LYS A 125 -8.74 2.05 7.75
C LYS A 125 -9.73 0.90 7.92
N GLU A 126 -10.63 0.69 6.97
CA GLU A 126 -11.64 -0.37 6.99
C GLU A 126 -11.23 -1.61 6.17
N LEU A 127 -10.04 -1.56 5.56
CA LEU A 127 -9.48 -2.68 4.82
C LEU A 127 -8.95 -3.77 5.74
N ASN A 128 -8.93 -5.00 5.23
CA ASN A 128 -8.35 -6.16 5.89
C ASN A 128 -7.23 -6.72 5.02
N PHE A 129 -6.06 -6.85 5.62
CA PHE A 129 -4.83 -7.27 4.95
C PHE A 129 -4.43 -8.67 5.42
N SER A 130 -4.14 -9.54 4.46
CA SER A 130 -3.54 -10.85 4.72
C SER A 130 -2.56 -11.22 3.62
N VAL A 131 -1.51 -11.96 3.96
CA VAL A 131 -0.57 -12.53 2.99
C VAL A 131 -0.63 -14.04 3.11
N SER A 132 -0.93 -14.71 2.00
CA SER A 132 -0.67 -16.15 1.86
C SER A 132 0.77 -16.33 1.37
N TYR A 133 1.52 -17.15 2.09
CA TYR A 133 2.92 -17.44 1.80
C TYR A 133 3.11 -18.94 1.56
N SER A 134 3.90 -19.26 0.56
CA SER A 134 4.24 -20.61 0.16
C SER A 134 5.74 -20.69 -0.06
N SER A 135 6.40 -21.66 0.58
CA SER A 135 7.83 -21.87 0.37
C SER A 135 8.24 -23.35 0.31
N THR A 136 9.24 -23.65 -0.50
CA THR A 136 9.89 -24.96 -0.59
C THR A 136 11.38 -24.76 -0.86
N ASN A 137 12.22 -25.69 -0.40
CA ASN A 137 13.63 -25.76 -0.78
C ASN A 137 13.90 -26.71 -1.97
N ASP A 138 12.87 -27.41 -2.43
CA ASP A 138 12.90 -28.26 -3.62
C ASP A 138 11.55 -28.16 -4.35
N THR A 139 11.52 -27.37 -5.41
CA THR A 139 10.35 -27.18 -6.27
C THR A 139 9.94 -28.42 -7.07
N CYS A 140 10.79 -29.45 -7.18
CA CYS A 140 10.53 -30.64 -8.00
C CYS A 140 9.94 -31.80 -7.19
N HIS A 141 10.36 -31.99 -5.94
CA HIS A 141 10.00 -33.18 -5.16
C HIS A 141 9.29 -32.89 -3.83
N SER A 142 9.26 -31.63 -3.40
CA SER A 142 8.65 -31.26 -2.12
C SER A 142 7.35 -30.51 -2.31
N HIS A 143 6.42 -30.74 -1.40
CA HIS A 143 5.22 -29.92 -1.29
C HIS A 143 5.57 -28.61 -0.57
N PRO A 144 5.13 -27.45 -1.08
CA PRO A 144 5.37 -26.19 -0.40
C PRO A 144 4.73 -26.14 0.99
N GLN A 145 5.46 -25.57 1.94
CA GLN A 145 4.94 -25.18 3.24
C GLN A 145 4.09 -23.93 3.07
N LEU A 146 2.86 -23.98 3.58
CA LEU A 146 1.90 -22.89 3.47
C LEU A 146 1.73 -22.19 4.81
N GLU A 147 1.83 -20.87 4.79
CA GLU A 147 1.61 -20.00 5.95
C GLU A 147 0.68 -18.85 5.56
N ALA A 148 0.02 -18.27 6.56
CA ALA A 148 -0.82 -17.10 6.37
C ALA A 148 -0.49 -16.06 7.45
N PHE A 149 -0.23 -14.84 7.01
CA PHE A 149 0.06 -13.69 7.87
C PHE A 149 -1.11 -12.74 7.83
N ASN A 150 -1.71 -12.46 8.99
CA ASN A 150 -2.77 -11.46 9.11
C ASN A 150 -2.16 -10.15 9.61
N TYR A 151 -2.71 -9.03 9.15
CA TYR A 151 -2.24 -7.71 9.54
C TYR A 151 -3.36 -6.93 10.23
N ILE A 152 -2.97 -6.11 11.20
CA ILE A 152 -3.88 -5.25 11.96
C ILE A 152 -3.51 -3.79 11.76
N LEU A 153 -4.53 -2.92 11.77
CA LEU A 153 -4.32 -1.48 11.71
C LEU A 153 -3.46 -1.03 12.90
N SER A 154 -2.33 -0.40 12.60
CA SER A 154 -1.40 0.19 13.55
C SER A 154 -2.05 1.46 14.10
N LYS A 155 -1.89 1.69 15.40
CA LYS A 155 -2.46 2.86 16.09
C LYS A 155 -1.70 4.13 15.79
#